data_AF-S0KLG9-F1
#
_entry.id   AF-S0KLG9-F1
#
_cell.length_a   1.000
_cell.length_b   1.000
_cell.length_c   1.000
_cell.angle_alpha   90.00
_cell.angle_beta   90.00
_cell.angle_gamma   90.00
#
_symmetry.space_group_name_H-M   'P 1'
#
loop_
_entity.id
_entity.type
_entity.pdbx_description
1 polymer ?
#
loop_
_entity_poly.entity_id
_entity_poly.type
_entity_poly.pdbx_seq_one_letter_code
_entity_poly.pdbx_strand_id
1 'polypeptide(L)'
;MLTKDTVKYYAAPSFFILMLLDGQFTRLLENWSRNYYIANAHLLLLGLMCGCMVLSKRYMMITAVVLGLLFDMYYVGILGIYTVALPLSVWLMYALADTLYRNVFTMFFGMIIFVTFFELVSLGIQMLFKLADVSDTFFISRFLGPTLLINMLLFIIFIFPFKKLFVIK
;
A
#
# COMPACT_ATOMS: atom_id res chain seq x y z
N MET A 1 -2.93 -3.26 27.89
CA MET A 1 -1.58 -3.12 27.29
C MET A 1 -1.55 -4.05 26.08
N LEU A 2 -1.38 -3.52 24.86
CA LEU A 2 -1.29 -4.35 23.65
C LEU A 2 0.02 -5.14 23.68
N THR A 3 -0.05 -6.46 23.62
CA THR A 3 1.12 -7.36 23.52
C THR A 3 1.30 -7.82 22.07
N LYS A 4 2.53 -8.15 21.65
CA LYS A 4 2.80 -8.57 20.26
C LYS A 4 1.93 -9.74 19.78
N ASP A 5 1.52 -10.61 20.69
CA ASP A 5 0.63 -11.74 20.38
C ASP A 5 -0.80 -11.31 20.06
N THR A 6 -1.26 -10.18 20.61
CA THR A 6 -2.61 -9.65 20.33
C THR A 6 -2.74 -9.05 18.93
N VAL A 7 -1.62 -8.63 18.32
CA VAL A 7 -1.59 -7.97 17.00
C VAL A 7 -2.23 -8.83 15.91
N LYS A 8 -2.05 -10.15 15.97
CA LYS A 8 -2.60 -11.10 14.98
C LYS A 8 -4.13 -11.07 14.91
N TYR A 9 -4.82 -10.73 15.99
CA TYR A 9 -6.28 -10.78 16.04
C TYR A 9 -6.93 -9.54 15.45
N TYR A 10 -6.33 -8.35 15.64
CA TYR A 10 -6.89 -7.09 15.13
C TYR A 10 -6.20 -6.59 13.85
N ALA A 11 -5.07 -7.17 13.43
CA ALA A 11 -4.34 -6.73 12.24
C ALA A 11 -5.19 -6.83 10.97
N ALA A 12 -5.83 -7.97 10.70
CA ALA A 12 -6.68 -8.13 9.51
C ALA A 12 -7.85 -7.12 9.46
N PRO A 13 -8.65 -6.93 10.53
CA PRO A 13 -9.63 -5.84 10.58
C PRO A 13 -9.02 -4.44 10.37
N SER A 14 -7.84 -4.19 10.94
CA SER A 14 -7.16 -2.90 10.78
C SER A 14 -6.77 -2.66 9.32
N PHE A 15 -6.17 -3.65 8.65
CA PHE A 15 -5.83 -3.54 7.23
C PHE A 15 -7.07 -3.36 6.36
N PHE A 16 -8.18 -4.04 6.69
CA PHE A 16 -9.44 -3.84 5.99
C PHE A 16 -9.96 -2.40 6.13
N ILE A 17 -9.85 -1.80 7.32
CA ILE A 17 -10.20 -0.38 7.51
C ILE A 17 -9.26 0.53 6.71
N LEU A 18 -7.95 0.25 6.71
CA LEU A 18 -6.98 1.02 5.92
C LEU A 18 -7.28 0.96 4.42
N MET A 19 -7.66 -0.21 3.91
CA MET A 19 -8.13 -0.39 2.54
C MET A 19 -9.31 0.54 2.22
N LEU A 20 -10.32 0.59 3.11
CA LEU A 20 -11.47 1.46 2.90
C LEU A 20 -11.08 2.93 2.91
N LEU A 21 -10.17 3.32 3.80
CA LEU A 21 -9.64 4.68 3.87
C LEU A 21 -8.90 5.05 2.58
N ASP A 22 -8.08 4.17 2.02
CA ASP A 22 -7.35 4.44 0.77
C ASP A 22 -8.28 4.83 -0.36
N GLY A 23 -9.38 4.09 -0.54
CA GLY A 23 -10.36 4.42 -1.56
C GLY A 23 -11.05 5.77 -1.34
N GLN A 24 -11.34 6.14 -0.08
CA GLN A 24 -11.95 7.44 0.23
C GLN A 24 -10.95 8.58 0.05
N PHE A 25 -9.71 8.43 0.53
CA PHE A 25 -8.67 9.44 0.39
C PHE A 25 -8.33 9.70 -1.08
N THR A 26 -8.18 8.63 -1.87
CA THR A 26 -7.91 8.75 -3.31
C THR A 26 -9.00 9.55 -4.02
N ARG A 27 -10.28 9.22 -3.78
CA ARG A 27 -11.42 9.97 -4.36
C ARG A 27 -11.47 11.44 -3.92
N LEU A 28 -11.16 11.73 -2.66
CA LEU A 28 -11.09 13.10 -2.16
C LEU A 28 -9.99 13.90 -2.87
N LEU A 29 -8.83 13.29 -3.08
CA LEU A 29 -7.68 13.91 -3.74
C LEU A 29 -7.94 14.18 -5.23
N GLU A 30 -8.54 13.22 -5.93
CA GLU A 30 -8.95 13.37 -7.33
C GLU A 30 -9.96 14.52 -7.50
N ASN A 31 -10.96 14.58 -6.64
CA ASN A 31 -11.96 15.65 -6.66
C ASN A 31 -11.34 17.02 -6.37
N TRP A 32 -10.42 17.09 -5.40
CA TRP A 32 -9.73 18.34 -5.05
C TRP A 32 -8.83 18.83 -6.20
N SER A 33 -8.16 17.93 -6.91
CA SER A 33 -7.34 18.26 -8.07
C SER A 33 -8.14 18.56 -9.34
N ARG A 34 -9.48 18.50 -9.29
CA ARG A 34 -10.39 18.58 -10.44
C ARG A 34 -10.03 17.58 -11.54
N ASN A 35 -9.58 16.38 -11.16
CA ASN A 35 -9.08 15.33 -12.07
C ASN A 35 -7.86 15.77 -12.91
N TYR A 36 -7.18 16.86 -12.51
CA TYR A 36 -5.93 17.23 -13.15
C TYR A 36 -4.79 16.34 -12.67
N TYR A 37 -4.76 15.92 -11.40
CA TYR A 37 -3.78 14.94 -10.92
C TYR A 37 -4.52 13.73 -10.35
N ILE A 38 -4.08 12.54 -10.74
CA ILE A 38 -4.64 11.27 -10.26
C ILE A 38 -3.64 10.74 -9.25
N ALA A 39 -3.96 10.84 -7.96
CA ALA A 39 -3.03 10.53 -6.89
C ALA A 39 -3.65 9.52 -5.93
N ASN A 40 -3.06 8.33 -5.89
CA ASN A 40 -3.54 7.24 -5.05
C ASN A 40 -2.97 7.35 -3.62
N ALA A 41 -3.82 7.21 -2.62
CA ALA A 41 -3.39 7.02 -1.25
C ALA A 41 -3.15 5.52 -0.99
N HIS A 42 -1.98 5.17 -0.41
CA HIS A 42 -1.58 3.80 -0.09
C HIS A 42 -1.29 3.62 1.41
N LEU A 43 -2.22 4.02 2.28
CA LEU A 43 -2.18 3.76 3.73
C LEU A 43 -2.18 2.26 4.03
N LEU A 44 -2.86 1.45 3.23
CA LEU A 44 -2.82 0.00 3.36
C LEU A 44 -1.39 -0.51 3.18
N LEU A 45 -0.66 -0.02 2.18
CA LEU A 45 0.72 -0.42 1.92
C LEU A 45 1.65 -0.04 3.09
N LEU A 46 1.47 1.16 3.66
CA LEU A 46 2.15 1.58 4.88
C LEU A 46 1.82 0.67 6.06
N GLY A 47 0.56 0.27 6.18
CA GLY A 47 0.07 -0.66 7.20
C GLY A 47 0.72 -2.02 7.07
N LEU A 48 0.71 -2.59 5.86
CA LEU A 48 1.32 -3.87 5.57
C LEU A 48 2.82 -3.85 5.86
N MET A 49 3.51 -2.77 5.53
CA MET A 49 4.92 -2.60 5.84
C MET A 49 5.19 -2.63 7.35
N CYS A 50 4.38 -1.94 8.16
CA CYS A 50 4.47 -2.03 9.62
C CYS A 50 4.11 -3.43 10.13
N GLY A 51 3.08 -4.05 9.57
CA GLY A 51 2.64 -5.41 9.90
C GLY A 51 3.71 -6.47 9.66
N CYS A 52 4.48 -6.33 8.57
CA CYS A 52 5.56 -7.25 8.22
C CYS A 52 6.68 -7.33 9.26
N MET A 53 6.85 -6.29 10.10
CA MET A 53 7.84 -6.30 11.18
C MET A 53 7.45 -7.18 12.38
N VAL A 54 6.14 -7.47 12.53
CA VAL A 54 5.58 -8.07 13.75
C VAL A 54 4.94 -9.41 13.45
N LEU A 55 4.30 -9.54 12.29
CA LEU A 55 3.51 -10.70 11.89
C LEU A 55 4.34 -11.67 11.05
N SER A 56 3.91 -12.93 11.01
CA SER A 56 4.60 -13.95 10.23
C SER A 56 4.34 -13.77 8.73
N LYS A 57 5.35 -14.11 7.90
CA LYS A 57 5.24 -14.04 6.44
C LYS A 57 4.01 -14.76 5.91
N ARG A 58 3.70 -15.95 6.42
CA ARG A 58 2.52 -16.72 6.01
C ARG A 58 1.21 -15.96 6.28
N TYR A 59 1.08 -15.35 7.46
CA TYR A 59 -0.10 -14.56 7.81
C TYR A 59 -0.24 -13.38 6.84
N MET A 60 0.82 -12.57 6.69
CA MET A 60 0.79 -11.37 5.85
C MET A 60 0.54 -11.69 4.36
N MET A 61 1.11 -12.77 3.83
CA MET A 61 0.86 -13.20 2.45
C MET A 61 -0.61 -13.58 2.23
N ILE A 62 -1.20 -14.37 3.14
CA ILE A 62 -2.62 -14.74 3.05
C ILE A 62 -3.50 -13.49 3.16
N THR A 63 -3.21 -12.62 4.12
CA THR A 63 -3.93 -11.36 4.30
C THR A 63 -3.84 -10.46 3.07
N ALA A 64 -2.68 -10.35 2.43
CA ALA A 64 -2.50 -9.55 1.22
C ALA A 64 -3.31 -10.09 0.03
N VAL A 65 -3.36 -11.41 -0.16
CA VAL A 65 -4.21 -12.03 -1.20
C VAL A 65 -5.68 -11.75 -0.94
N VAL A 66 -6.15 -11.99 0.30
CA VAL A 66 -7.56 -11.78 0.66
C VAL A 66 -7.97 -10.31 0.51
N LEU A 67 -7.14 -9.39 1.00
CA LEU A 67 -7.41 -7.95 0.84
C LEU A 67 -7.33 -7.50 -0.61
N GLY A 68 -6.39 -8.03 -1.40
CA GLY A 68 -6.30 -7.72 -2.83
C GLY A 68 -7.53 -8.17 -3.60
N LEU A 69 -8.06 -9.36 -3.29
CA LEU A 69 -9.33 -9.83 -3.85
C LEU A 69 -10.49 -8.89 -3.47
N LEU A 70 -10.60 -8.51 -2.20
CA LEU A 70 -11.64 -7.59 -1.75
C LEU A 70 -11.52 -6.21 -2.41
N PHE A 71 -10.30 -5.71 -2.59
CA PHE A 71 -10.03 -4.44 -3.23
C PHE A 71 -10.46 -4.48 -4.71
N ASP A 72 -10.03 -5.51 -5.44
CA ASP A 72 -10.38 -5.70 -6.84
C ASP A 72 -11.90 -5.79 -7.02
N MET A 73 -12.61 -6.52 -6.14
CA MET A 73 -14.07 -6.65 -6.19
C MET A 73 -14.80 -5.34 -5.89
N TYR A 74 -14.32 -4.54 -4.95
CA TYR A 74 -15.04 -3.37 -4.46
C TYR A 74 -14.72 -2.07 -5.21
N TYR A 75 -13.45 -1.85 -5.58
CA TYR A 75 -13.01 -0.60 -6.19
C TYR A 75 -12.76 -0.70 -7.69
N VAL A 76 -12.17 -1.79 -8.16
CA VAL A 76 -11.72 -1.93 -9.56
C VAL A 76 -12.78 -2.59 -10.45
N GLY A 77 -13.54 -3.54 -9.90
CA GLY A 77 -14.49 -4.37 -10.63
C GLY A 77 -13.86 -5.49 -11.46
N ILE A 78 -12.53 -5.63 -11.44
CA ILE A 78 -11.77 -6.63 -12.21
C ILE A 78 -10.81 -7.34 -11.26
N LEU A 79 -10.93 -8.67 -11.20
CA LEU A 79 -10.06 -9.51 -10.38
C LEU A 79 -8.66 -9.64 -10.98
N GLY A 80 -7.64 -9.44 -10.15
CA GLY A 80 -6.26 -9.82 -10.47
C GLY A 80 -5.24 -8.69 -10.30
N ILE A 81 -5.65 -7.42 -10.32
CA ILE A 81 -4.71 -6.30 -10.24
C ILE A 81 -4.14 -6.18 -8.82
N TYR A 82 -4.96 -5.86 -7.83
CA TYR A 82 -4.54 -5.75 -6.43
C TYR A 82 -4.31 -7.13 -5.81
N THR A 83 -5.06 -8.14 -6.26
CA THR A 83 -4.89 -9.54 -5.84
C THR A 83 -3.47 -10.05 -6.06
N VAL A 84 -2.78 -9.58 -7.10
CA VAL A 84 -1.39 -9.95 -7.39
C VAL A 84 -0.41 -8.89 -6.86
N ALA A 85 -0.70 -7.60 -7.04
CA ALA A 85 0.23 -6.53 -6.67
C ALA A 85 0.50 -6.46 -5.15
N LEU A 86 -0.53 -6.66 -4.31
CA LEU A 86 -0.37 -6.63 -2.84
C LEU A 86 0.52 -7.76 -2.30
N PRO A 87 0.25 -9.05 -2.58
CA PRO A 87 1.11 -10.12 -2.06
C PRO A 87 2.52 -10.06 -2.64
N LEU A 88 2.70 -9.58 -3.87
CA LEU A 88 4.03 -9.38 -4.43
C LEU A 88 4.79 -8.27 -3.69
N SER A 89 4.10 -7.19 -3.32
CA SER A 89 4.67 -6.11 -2.50
C SER A 89 5.03 -6.60 -1.10
N VAL A 90 4.15 -7.38 -0.44
CA VAL A 90 4.45 -8.00 0.86
C VAL A 90 5.63 -8.97 0.77
N TRP A 91 5.70 -9.77 -0.29
CA TRP A 91 6.85 -10.64 -0.51
C TRP A 91 8.16 -9.84 -0.60
N LEU A 92 8.15 -8.72 -1.33
CA LEU A 92 9.30 -7.82 -1.45
C LEU A 92 9.65 -7.16 -0.11
N MET A 93 8.65 -6.78 0.70
CA MET A 93 8.84 -6.27 2.07
C MET A 93 9.60 -7.24 2.96
N TYR A 94 9.31 -8.53 2.87
CA TYR A 94 10.07 -9.56 3.60
C TYR A 94 11.45 -9.81 2.99
N ALA A 95 11.59 -9.73 1.66
CA ALA A 95 12.88 -9.93 0.99
C ALA A 95 13.90 -8.83 1.35
N LEU A 96 13.43 -7.60 1.59
CA LEU A 96 14.26 -6.44 1.91
C LEU A 96 14.27 -6.10 3.41
N ALA A 97 13.70 -6.96 4.27
CA ALA A 97 13.44 -6.67 5.68
C ALA A 97 14.69 -6.21 6.45
N ASP A 98 15.84 -6.86 6.23
CA ASP A 98 17.10 -6.55 6.92
C ASP A 98 17.62 -5.14 6.62
N THR A 99 17.28 -4.61 5.44
CA THR A 99 17.68 -3.27 5.01
C THR A 99 16.66 -2.20 5.40
N LEU A 100 15.38 -2.52 5.33
CA LEU A 100 14.28 -1.57 5.50
C LEU A 100 14.01 -1.18 6.94
N TYR A 101 14.11 -2.15 7.85
CA TYR A 101 13.65 -2.00 9.23
C TYR A 101 14.74 -1.55 10.20
N ARG A 102 15.85 -0.99 9.68
CA ARG A 102 16.97 -0.53 10.49
C ARG A 102 16.66 0.75 11.26
N ASN A 103 15.98 1.71 10.64
CA ASN A 103 15.50 2.93 11.28
C ASN A 103 14.29 3.52 10.52
N VAL A 104 13.69 4.58 11.05
CA VAL A 104 12.53 5.25 10.43
C VAL A 104 12.90 5.86 9.06
N PHE A 105 14.16 6.23 8.86
CA PHE A 105 14.63 6.80 7.60
C PHE A 105 14.69 5.75 6.49
N THR A 106 15.23 4.55 6.75
CA THR A 106 15.21 3.44 5.79
C THR A 106 13.78 2.99 5.48
N MET A 107 12.88 3.07 6.46
CA MET A 107 11.46 2.84 6.24
C MET A 107 10.84 3.87 5.28
N PHE A 108 11.18 5.15 5.44
CA PHE A 108 10.68 6.21 4.56
C PHE A 108 11.04 5.96 3.09
N PHE A 109 12.31 5.63 2.80
CA PHE A 109 12.71 5.25 1.43
C PHE A 109 12.09 3.93 0.99
N GLY A 110 11.91 3.00 1.92
CA GLY A 110 11.15 1.78 1.70
C GLY A 110 9.76 2.06 1.16
N MET A 111 9.03 2.99 1.77
CA MET A 111 7.68 3.38 1.33
C MET A 111 7.70 3.91 -0.11
N ILE A 112 8.68 4.71 -0.49
CA ILE A 112 8.85 5.20 -1.87
C ILE A 112 9.02 4.01 -2.83
N ILE A 113 9.95 3.10 -2.51
CA ILE A 113 10.21 1.90 -3.33
C ILE A 113 8.94 1.04 -3.46
N PHE A 114 8.22 0.81 -2.37
CA PHE A 114 7.02 -0.02 -2.39
C PHE A 114 5.88 0.60 -3.16
N VAL A 115 5.64 1.90 -3.02
CA VAL A 115 4.60 2.59 -3.80
C VAL A 115 4.96 2.56 -5.27
N THR A 116 6.20 2.87 -5.64
CA THR A 116 6.65 2.77 -7.04
C THR A 116 6.49 1.36 -7.58
N PHE A 117 6.94 0.35 -6.83
CA PHE A 117 6.82 -1.05 -7.22
C PHE A 117 5.36 -1.47 -7.40
N PHE A 118 4.50 -1.11 -6.44
CA PHE A 118 3.08 -1.42 -6.48
C PHE A 118 2.40 -0.82 -7.71
N GLU A 119 2.66 0.46 -8.00
CA GLU A 119 2.07 1.16 -9.15
C GLU A 119 2.58 0.60 -10.49
N LEU A 120 3.86 0.26 -10.58
CA LEU A 120 4.42 -0.37 -11.79
C LEU A 120 3.82 -1.76 -12.04
N VAL A 121 3.66 -2.58 -10.99
CA VAL A 121 3.04 -3.91 -11.12
C VAL A 121 1.57 -3.77 -11.49
N SER A 122 0.84 -2.86 -10.84
CA SER A 122 -0.57 -2.59 -11.14
C SER A 122 -0.76 -2.14 -12.59
N LEU A 123 0.03 -1.17 -13.06
CA LEU A 123 -0.02 -0.71 -14.45
C LEU A 123 0.39 -1.83 -15.42
N GLY A 124 1.42 -2.61 -15.10
CA GLY A 124 1.84 -3.76 -15.90
C GLY A 124 0.72 -4.79 -16.09
N ILE A 125 -0.01 -5.10 -15.02
CA ILE A 125 -1.18 -5.99 -15.09
C ILE A 125 -2.30 -5.36 -15.92
N GLN A 126 -2.60 -4.08 -15.72
CA GLN A 126 -3.63 -3.38 -16.49
C GLN A 126 -3.33 -3.37 -18.00
N MET A 127 -2.07 -3.13 -18.39
CA MET A 127 -1.64 -3.22 -19.79
C MET A 127 -1.72 -4.64 -20.34
N LEU A 128 -1.36 -5.66 -19.54
CA LEU A 128 -1.45 -7.07 -19.94
C LEU A 128 -2.89 -7.47 -20.28
N PHE A 129 -3.85 -7.01 -19.48
CA PHE A 129 -5.29 -7.22 -19.72
C PHE A 129 -5.90 -6.24 -20.73
N LYS A 130 -5.10 -5.34 -21.33
CA LYS A 130 -5.55 -4.28 -22.25
C LYS A 130 -6.63 -3.36 -21.66
N LEU A 131 -6.57 -3.14 -20.35
CA LEU A 131 -7.49 -2.29 -19.60
C LEU A 131 -7.04 -0.83 -19.56
N ALA A 132 -5.76 -0.58 -19.82
CA ALA A 132 -5.17 0.75 -19.81
C ALA A 132 -4.22 0.92 -21.00
N ASP A 133 -4.30 2.09 -21.64
CA ASP A 133 -3.34 2.57 -22.64
C ASP A 133 -2.93 3.98 -22.20
N VAL A 134 -1.78 4.07 -21.53
CA VAL A 134 -1.33 5.28 -20.84
C VAL A 134 0.04 5.65 -21.36
N SER A 135 0.20 6.88 -21.84
CA SER A 135 1.51 7.38 -22.24
C SER A 135 2.46 7.49 -21.05
N ASP A 136 3.73 7.15 -21.24
CA ASP A 136 4.77 7.21 -20.20
C ASP A 136 4.84 8.58 -19.51
N THR A 137 4.72 9.66 -20.28
CA THR A 137 4.76 11.03 -19.77
C THR A 137 3.59 11.32 -18.84
N PHE A 138 2.38 10.88 -19.19
CA PHE A 138 1.22 10.98 -18.31
C PHE A 138 1.42 10.18 -17.03
N PHE A 139 1.84 8.91 -17.14
CA PHE A 139 2.04 8.05 -15.98
C PHE A 139 3.04 8.65 -14.99
N ILE A 140 4.20 9.13 -15.46
CA ILE A 140 5.23 9.66 -14.58
C ILE A 140 4.80 11.01 -13.98
N SER A 141 4.39 11.97 -14.82
CA SER A 141 4.20 13.36 -14.40
C SER A 141 2.88 13.61 -13.67
N ARG A 142 1.83 12.89 -14.05
CA ARG A 142 0.46 13.19 -13.66
C ARG A 142 -0.17 12.16 -12.72
N PHE A 143 0.47 10.99 -12.61
CA PHE A 143 0.02 9.89 -11.74
C PHE A 143 1.07 9.52 -10.68
N LEU A 144 2.23 9.02 -11.08
CA LEU A 144 3.25 8.51 -10.17
C LEU A 144 3.85 9.60 -9.27
N GLY A 145 4.25 10.75 -9.84
CA GLY A 145 4.80 11.87 -9.08
C GLY A 145 3.86 12.35 -7.95
N PRO A 146 2.60 12.73 -8.26
CA PRO A 146 1.61 13.10 -7.26
C PRO A 146 1.36 11.99 -6.22
N THR A 147 1.25 10.74 -6.66
CA THR A 147 1.03 9.57 -5.79
C THR A 147 2.18 9.42 -4.79
N LEU A 148 3.44 9.50 -5.24
CA LEU A 148 4.59 9.42 -4.35
C LEU A 148 4.62 10.57 -3.35
N LEU A 149 4.33 11.80 -3.79
CA LEU A 149 4.30 12.98 -2.92
C LEU A 149 3.30 12.79 -1.77
N ILE A 150 2.08 12.37 -2.10
CA ILE A 150 1.04 12.12 -1.11
C ILE A 150 1.45 11.00 -0.16
N ASN A 151 1.98 9.89 -0.66
CA ASN A 151 2.37 8.77 0.20
C ASN A 151 3.56 9.09 1.10
N MET A 152 4.48 9.97 0.69
CA MET A 152 5.53 10.51 1.56
C MET A 152 4.93 11.35 2.70
N LEU A 153 3.93 12.19 2.42
CA LEU A 153 3.22 12.96 3.46
C LEU A 153 2.45 12.05 4.41
N LEU A 154 1.72 11.07 3.86
CA LEU A 154 1.00 10.08 4.66
C LEU A 154 1.96 9.29 5.55
N PHE A 155 3.13 8.90 5.05
CA PHE A 155 4.15 8.27 5.89
C PHE A 155 4.53 9.14 7.09
N ILE A 156 4.86 10.42 6.86
CA ILE A 156 5.29 11.33 7.93
C ILE A 156 4.21 11.49 9.00
N ILE A 157 2.94 11.58 8.59
CA ILE A 157 1.80 11.75 9.49
C ILE A 157 1.47 10.46 10.24
N PHE A 158 1.45 9.31 9.53
CA PHE A 158 0.89 8.07 10.04
C PHE A 158 1.90 7.06 10.57
N ILE A 159 3.21 7.26 10.37
CA ILE A 159 4.22 6.31 10.88
C ILE A 159 4.18 6.17 12.41
N PHE A 160 4.00 7.27 13.14
CA PHE A 160 3.92 7.26 14.60
C PHE A 160 2.67 6.54 15.13
N PRO A 161 1.43 6.86 14.67
CA PRO A 161 0.27 6.10 15.11
C PRO A 161 0.34 4.63 14.69
N PHE A 162 0.95 4.30 13.55
CA PHE A 162 1.09 2.91 13.11
C PHE A 162 2.10 2.14 13.97
N LYS A 163 3.22 2.75 14.35
CA LYS A 163 4.15 2.16 15.33
C LYS A 163 3.43 1.80 16.63
N LYS A 164 2.55 2.69 17.12
CA LYS A 164 1.73 2.42 18.31
C LYS A 164 0.70 1.32 18.08
N LEU A 165 0.03 1.33 16.93
CA LEU A 165 -0.97 0.34 16.53
C LEU A 165 -0.37 -1.07 16.47
N PHE A 166 0.83 -1.23 15.92
CA PHE A 166 1.50 -2.53 15.76
C PHE A 166 2.47 -2.87 16.90
N VAL A 167 2.57 -2.04 17.94
CA VAL A 167 3.48 -2.23 19.08
C VAL A 167 4.95 -2.38 18.63
N ILE A 168 5.35 -1.54 17.67
CA ILE A 168 6.71 -1.43 17.16
C ILE A 168 7.48 -0.46 18.06
N LYS A 169 8.72 -0.83 18.43
CA LYS A 169 9.59 0.02 19.25
C LYS A 169 10.25 1.15 18.43
#